data_AF-A0A3C1RC50-F1
#
_entry.id   AF-A0A3C1RC50-F1
#
_cell.length_a   1.000
_cell.length_b   1.000
_cell.length_c   1.000
_cell.angle_alpha   90.00
_cell.angle_beta   90.00
_cell.angle_gamma   90.00
#
_symmetry.space_group_name_H-M   'P 1'
#
loop_
_entity.id
_entity.type
_entity.pdbx_description
1 polymer ?
#
loop_
_entity_poly.entity_id
_entity_poly.type
_entity_poly.pdbx_seq_one_letter_code
_entity_poly.pdbx_strand_id
1 'polypeptide(L)'
;MCENKKYIIFCTCNEQELKSILNLEIESFKIFDNKEEYNKQIYYWKLEKTVRELTFEEKRRIMGQIIRPSEKLDQDLTAEFVMEALNNNAGFDFDYNPEDGDELLIGVSYKYPQIGNHYRPLLPQPMTFVYENKEWYFGYIDHFRYKQIELKKGNIKLRKSI
;
A
#
# COMPACT_ATOMS: atom_id res chain seq x y z
N MET A 1 -31.90 -2.54 -11.43
CA MET A 1 -30.52 -2.09 -11.70
C MET A 1 -29.63 -2.75 -10.66
N CYS A 2 -28.86 -3.77 -11.04
CA CYS A 2 -27.88 -4.36 -10.12
C CYS A 2 -26.69 -3.41 -10.05
N GLU A 3 -26.45 -2.81 -8.89
CA GLU A 3 -25.23 -2.05 -8.64
C GLU A 3 -24.07 -3.05 -8.57
N ASN A 4 -23.13 -2.95 -9.51
CA ASN A 4 -21.89 -3.70 -9.48
C ASN A 4 -21.03 -3.20 -8.30
N LYS A 5 -21.28 -3.72 -7.10
CA LYS A 5 -20.50 -3.37 -5.92
C LYS A 5 -19.08 -3.90 -6.07
N LYS A 6 -18.11 -3.00 -6.02
CA LYS A 6 -16.68 -3.30 -5.94
C LYS A 6 -16.30 -3.37 -4.46
N TYR A 7 -15.52 -4.38 -4.08
CA TYR A 7 -15.03 -4.54 -2.72
C TYR A 7 -13.50 -4.61 -2.72
N ILE A 8 -12.90 -3.98 -1.72
CA ILE A 8 -11.46 -4.03 -1.46
C ILE A 8 -11.17 -5.06 -0.36
N ILE A 9 -10.16 -5.89 -0.59
CA ILE A 9 -9.67 -6.86 0.41
C ILE A 9 -8.20 -6.60 0.66
N PHE A 10 -7.86 -6.38 1.92
CA PHE A 10 -6.50 -6.21 2.41
C PHE A 10 -5.98 -7.59 2.85
N CYS A 11 -5.30 -8.29 1.93
CA CYS A 11 -4.77 -9.64 2.22
C CYS A 11 -3.35 -9.58 2.80
N THR A 12 -3.11 -10.24 3.93
CA THR A 12 -1.76 -10.46 4.51
C THR A 12 -0.92 -11.51 3.75
N CYS A 13 -1.44 -12.03 2.64
CA CYS A 13 -0.89 -13.04 1.72
C CYS A 13 0.63 -12.94 1.36
N ASN A 14 1.34 -11.85 1.67
CA ASN A 14 2.68 -11.55 1.17
C ASN A 14 3.82 -12.18 2.01
N GLU A 15 3.55 -12.78 3.17
CA GLU A 15 4.62 -13.41 3.99
C GLU A 15 5.23 -14.68 3.34
N GLN A 16 4.59 -15.30 2.34
CA GLN A 16 5.15 -16.45 1.60
C GLN A 16 5.90 -16.10 0.30
N GLU A 17 5.81 -14.85 -0.19
CA GLU A 17 6.45 -14.41 -1.45
C GLU A 17 7.93 -13.99 -1.31
N LEU A 18 8.49 -13.91 -0.09
CA LEU A 18 9.92 -13.59 0.11
C LEU A 18 10.86 -14.76 -0.18
N LYS A 19 10.38 -16.01 -0.17
CA LYS A 19 11.18 -17.20 -0.53
C LYS A 19 11.47 -17.30 -2.03
N SER A 20 10.88 -16.44 -2.86
CA SER A 20 10.97 -16.52 -4.32
C SER A 20 11.79 -15.42 -4.98
N ILE A 21 12.57 -14.58 -4.28
CA ILE A 21 13.38 -13.54 -4.95
C ILE A 21 14.29 -14.16 -6.04
N LEU A 22 14.96 -15.27 -5.74
CA LEU A 22 15.81 -15.97 -6.73
C LEU A 22 14.97 -16.58 -7.89
N ASN A 23 13.78 -17.10 -7.59
CA ASN A 23 12.89 -17.65 -8.61
C ASN A 23 12.25 -16.55 -9.46
N LEU A 24 11.94 -15.40 -8.87
CA LEU A 24 11.40 -14.21 -9.52
C LEU A 24 12.44 -13.59 -10.44
N GLU A 25 13.72 -13.57 -10.06
CA GLU A 25 14.80 -13.17 -10.97
C GLU A 25 14.88 -14.12 -12.18
N ILE A 26 14.89 -15.43 -11.96
CA ILE A 26 14.93 -16.44 -13.04
C ILE A 26 13.68 -16.35 -13.94
N GLU A 27 12.48 -16.15 -13.37
CA GLU A 27 11.24 -15.93 -14.13
C GLU A 27 11.27 -14.61 -14.90
N SER A 28 11.81 -13.54 -14.28
CA SER A 28 11.90 -12.22 -14.92
C SER A 28 12.77 -12.25 -16.18
N PHE A 29 13.85 -13.05 -16.20
CA PHE A 29 14.65 -13.29 -17.41
C PHE A 29 13.88 -14.02 -18.51
N LYS A 30 12.96 -14.94 -18.16
CA LYS A 30 12.12 -15.67 -19.13
C LYS A 30 10.99 -14.81 -19.70
N ILE A 31 10.53 -13.81 -18.95
CA ILE A 31 9.42 -12.92 -19.31
C ILE A 31 9.89 -11.69 -20.11
N PHE A 32 11.21 -11.51 -20.26
CA PHE A 32 11.82 -10.36 -20.92
C PHE A 32 11.21 -10.02 -22.29
N ASP A 33 10.79 -11.03 -23.05
CA ASP A 33 10.19 -10.85 -24.38
C ASP A 33 8.74 -10.30 -24.34
N ASN A 34 8.07 -10.36 -23.19
CA ASN A 34 6.73 -9.83 -22.98
C ASN A 34 6.75 -8.56 -22.11
N LYS A 35 6.78 -7.40 -22.78
CA LYS A 35 6.79 -6.09 -22.14
C LYS A 35 5.57 -5.84 -21.23
N GLU A 36 4.40 -6.39 -21.53
CA GLU A 36 3.20 -6.20 -20.70
C GLU A 36 3.34 -6.96 -19.38
N GLU A 37 3.76 -8.22 -19.41
CA GLU A 37 3.96 -9.01 -18.20
C GLU A 37 5.14 -8.48 -17.36
N TYR A 38 6.20 -7.96 -18.01
CA TYR A 38 7.29 -7.28 -17.30
C TYR A 38 6.82 -6.04 -16.53
N ASN A 39 5.95 -5.23 -17.14
CA ASN A 39 5.40 -4.01 -16.54
C ASN A 39 4.18 -4.28 -15.64
N LYS A 40 3.88 -5.55 -15.34
CA LYS A 40 2.76 -5.91 -14.47
C LYS A 40 2.93 -5.30 -13.08
N GLN A 41 1.89 -4.60 -12.67
CA GLN A 41 1.81 -3.90 -11.40
C GLN A 41 0.93 -4.67 -10.43
N ILE A 42 1.23 -4.55 -9.15
CA ILE A 42 0.43 -5.08 -8.05
C ILE A 42 0.16 -3.96 -7.04
N TYR A 43 -1.02 -4.02 -6.43
CA TYR A 43 -1.37 -3.12 -5.33
C TYR A 43 -0.92 -3.73 -4.01
N TYR A 44 -0.23 -2.94 -3.20
CA TYR A 44 0.19 -3.32 -1.87
C TYR A 44 -0.36 -2.37 -0.83
N TRP A 45 -0.42 -2.83 0.41
CA TRP A 45 -0.79 -2.03 1.57
C TRP A 45 0.18 -2.27 2.73
N LYS A 46 0.35 -1.25 3.58
CA LYS A 46 1.11 -1.31 4.81
C LYS A 46 0.34 -0.55 5.90
N LEU A 47 0.13 -1.20 7.02
CA LEU A 47 -0.53 -0.63 8.20
C LEU A 47 0.53 -0.39 9.28
N GLU A 48 0.57 0.83 9.79
CA GLU A 48 1.50 1.28 10.80
C GLU A 48 0.78 1.94 11.96
N LYS A 49 1.35 1.86 13.15
CA LYS A 49 0.83 2.52 14.36
C LYS A 49 1.80 3.55 14.87
N THR A 50 1.28 4.72 15.23
CA THR A 50 2.04 5.74 15.95
C THR A 50 2.29 5.31 17.40
N VAL A 51 3.55 5.31 17.80
CA VAL A 51 3.97 4.89 19.15
C VAL A 51 4.28 6.09 20.04
N ARG A 52 5.02 7.07 19.51
CA ARG A 52 5.45 8.27 20.24
C ARG A 52 6.01 9.33 19.30
N GLU A 53 6.23 10.54 19.82
CA GLU A 53 7.10 11.51 19.16
C GLU A 53 8.56 11.03 19.11
N LEU A 54 9.26 11.42 18.06
CA LEU A 54 10.69 11.19 17.90
C LEU A 54 11.48 12.09 18.86
N THR A 55 12.55 11.52 19.42
CA THR A 55 13.53 12.28 20.20
C THR A 55 14.32 13.23 19.31
N PHE A 56 14.95 14.25 19.91
CA PHE A 56 15.80 15.19 19.18
C PHE A 56 16.91 14.49 18.37
N GLU A 57 17.55 13.49 18.97
CA GLU A 57 18.62 12.72 18.32
C GLU A 57 18.10 11.85 17.16
N GLU A 58 16.89 11.30 17.26
CA GLU A 58 16.27 10.57 16.15
C GLU A 58 15.93 11.53 15.00
N LYS A 59 15.33 12.69 15.29
CA LYS A 59 14.99 13.70 14.27
C LYS A 59 16.21 14.14 13.46
N ARG A 60 17.37 14.32 14.11
CA ARG A 60 18.62 14.72 13.45
C ARG A 60 19.21 13.65 12.52
N ARG A 61 18.84 12.38 12.70
CA ARG A 61 19.34 11.26 11.87
C ARG A 61 18.43 10.99 10.67
N ILE A 62 17.22 11.54 10.66
CA ILE A 62 16.28 11.36 9.57
C ILE A 62 16.59 12.39 8.49
N MET A 63 16.96 11.89 7.32
CA MET A 63 17.06 12.66 6.09
C MET A 63 16.06 12.07 5.10
N GLY A 64 15.31 12.93 4.41
CA GLY A 64 14.30 12.49 3.45
C GLY A 64 13.43 13.63 2.96
N GLN A 65 12.33 13.27 2.30
CA GLN A 65 11.30 14.20 1.85
C GLN A 65 9.93 13.66 2.27
N ILE A 66 9.02 14.56 2.63
CA ILE A 66 7.61 14.21 2.79
C ILE A 66 7.02 14.06 1.39
N ILE A 67 6.55 12.85 1.09
CA ILE A 67 5.84 12.56 -0.15
C ILE A 67 4.37 12.88 0.09
N ARG A 68 3.79 13.76 -0.73
CA ARG A 68 2.38 14.11 -0.61
C ARG A 68 1.53 12.94 -1.11
N PRO A 69 0.54 12.46 -0.34
CA PRO A 69 -0.30 11.37 -0.79
C PRO A 69 -1.07 11.71 -2.08
N SER A 70 -1.20 10.75 -2.97
CA SER A 70 -2.04 10.85 -4.16
C SER A 70 -3.50 10.58 -3.79
N GLU A 71 -4.45 11.23 -4.44
CA GLU A 71 -5.89 10.95 -4.27
C GLU A 71 -6.35 9.72 -5.08
N LYS A 72 -5.49 9.17 -5.93
CA LYS A 72 -5.77 7.96 -6.72
C LYS A 72 -4.51 7.23 -7.14
N LEU A 73 -4.60 5.91 -7.28
CA LEU A 73 -3.55 5.08 -7.91
C LEU A 73 -3.89 4.72 -9.35
N ASP A 74 -5.17 4.51 -9.64
CA ASP A 74 -5.69 4.32 -10.99
C ASP A 74 -7.13 4.85 -11.10
N GLN A 75 -7.90 4.43 -12.11
CA GLN A 75 -9.31 4.82 -12.27
C GLN A 75 -10.26 4.10 -11.31
N ASP A 76 -9.87 2.93 -10.78
CA ASP A 76 -10.71 2.06 -9.97
C ASP A 76 -10.41 2.16 -8.46
N LEU A 77 -9.24 2.69 -8.10
CA LEU A 77 -8.70 2.78 -6.74
C LEU A 77 -8.39 4.25 -6.40
N THR A 78 -9.45 4.96 -6.01
CA THR A 78 -9.41 6.34 -5.53
C THR A 78 -9.43 6.41 -4.01
N ALA A 79 -8.98 7.52 -3.43
CA ALA A 79 -9.01 7.76 -2.00
C ALA A 79 -10.45 7.73 -1.45
N GLU A 80 -11.41 8.31 -2.19
CA GLU A 80 -12.83 8.29 -1.83
C GLU A 80 -13.37 6.85 -1.70
N PHE A 81 -13.10 6.01 -2.70
CA PHE A 81 -13.53 4.60 -2.68
C PHE A 81 -12.88 3.84 -1.52
N VAL A 82 -11.60 4.07 -1.25
CA VAL A 82 -10.91 3.41 -0.14
C VAL A 82 -11.44 3.88 1.22
N MET A 83 -11.65 5.18 1.42
CA MET A 83 -12.24 5.71 2.66
C MET A 83 -13.63 5.14 2.92
N GLU A 84 -14.48 5.09 1.90
CA GLU A 84 -15.81 4.49 2.02
C GLU A 84 -15.72 3.02 2.44
N ALA A 85 -14.81 2.26 1.84
CA ALA A 85 -14.61 0.87 2.21
C ALA A 85 -14.07 0.72 3.64
N LEU A 86 -13.10 1.55 4.04
CA LEU A 86 -12.48 1.51 5.36
C LEU A 86 -13.49 1.78 6.48
N ASN A 87 -14.37 2.76 6.30
CA ASN A 87 -15.32 3.20 7.33
C ASN A 87 -16.61 2.38 7.40
N ASN A 88 -16.94 1.61 6.36
CA ASN A 88 -18.18 0.83 6.34
C ASN A 88 -17.97 -0.66 6.62
N ASN A 89 -16.97 -1.30 6.01
CA ASN A 89 -16.62 -2.71 6.25
C ASN A 89 -15.29 -3.06 5.56
N ALA A 90 -14.17 -2.65 6.16
CA ALA A 90 -12.86 -2.95 5.61
C ALA A 90 -12.59 -4.46 5.61
N GLY A 91 -12.29 -5.04 4.45
CA GLY A 91 -11.99 -6.47 4.32
C GLY A 91 -10.56 -6.83 4.72
N PHE A 92 -10.13 -6.52 5.95
CA PHE A 92 -8.89 -7.07 6.51
C PHE A 92 -9.05 -8.57 6.77
N ASP A 93 -8.08 -9.37 6.35
CA ASP A 93 -8.11 -10.83 6.52
C ASP A 93 -7.55 -11.32 7.86
N PHE A 94 -7.39 -10.42 8.82
CA PHE A 94 -6.88 -10.67 10.17
C PHE A 94 -7.68 -9.89 11.19
N ASP A 95 -7.58 -10.30 12.46
CA ASP A 95 -8.24 -9.61 13.57
C ASP A 95 -7.56 -8.26 13.83
N TYR A 96 -8.26 -7.18 13.50
CA TYR A 96 -7.77 -5.82 13.60
C TYR A 96 -8.90 -4.88 14.01
N ASN A 97 -8.65 -4.11 15.07
CA ASN A 97 -9.49 -3.01 15.49
C ASN A 97 -8.66 -1.72 15.41
N PRO A 98 -9.04 -0.74 14.55
CA PRO A 98 -8.27 0.48 14.40
C PRO A 98 -8.17 1.30 15.69
N GLU A 99 -7.02 1.93 15.89
CA GLU A 99 -6.74 2.84 17.00
C GLU A 99 -6.29 4.22 16.49
N ASP A 100 -6.57 5.27 17.26
CA ASP A 100 -6.18 6.63 16.87
C ASP A 100 -4.66 6.72 16.63
N GLY A 101 -4.27 7.28 15.49
CA GLY A 101 -2.88 7.39 15.07
C GLY A 101 -2.35 6.17 14.31
N ASP A 102 -3.20 5.20 13.98
CA ASP A 102 -2.92 4.22 12.94
C ASP A 102 -2.93 4.87 11.55
N GLU A 103 -2.00 4.44 10.70
CA GLU A 103 -1.86 4.91 9.32
C GLU A 103 -1.83 3.73 8.36
N LEU A 104 -2.66 3.79 7.33
CA LEU A 104 -2.70 2.84 6.22
C LEU A 104 -2.11 3.50 4.97
N LEU A 105 -1.02 2.93 4.47
CA LEU A 105 -0.44 3.28 3.18
C LEU A 105 -0.91 2.27 2.13
N ILE A 106 -1.33 2.76 0.97
CA ILE A 106 -1.67 1.96 -0.20
C ILE A 106 -0.84 2.44 -1.39
N GLY A 107 -0.17 1.52 -2.06
CA GLY A 107 0.71 1.85 -3.18
C GLY A 107 0.67 0.84 -4.31
N VAL A 108 1.40 1.16 -5.36
CA VAL A 108 1.64 0.29 -6.50
C VAL A 108 3.10 -0.11 -6.51
N SER A 109 3.38 -1.37 -6.77
CA SER A 109 4.73 -1.86 -7.04
C SER A 109 4.73 -2.71 -8.31
N TYR A 110 5.92 -2.87 -8.90
CA TYR A 110 6.09 -3.83 -9.97
C TYR A 110 6.19 -5.24 -9.40
N LYS A 111 5.49 -6.19 -10.03
CA LYS A 111 5.50 -7.60 -9.63
C LYS A 111 6.91 -8.20 -9.71
N TYR A 112 7.67 -7.82 -10.74
CA TYR A 112 9.00 -8.35 -11.04
C TYR A 112 10.07 -7.30 -10.77
N PRO A 113 11.31 -7.71 -10.39
CA PRO A 113 12.42 -6.79 -10.20
C PRO A 113 12.81 -6.07 -11.50
N GLN A 114 13.50 -4.94 -11.37
CA GLN A 114 14.09 -4.27 -12.53
C GLN A 114 15.21 -5.14 -13.13
N ILE A 115 15.27 -5.22 -14.45
CA ILE A 115 16.26 -6.04 -15.17
C ILE A 115 17.14 -5.07 -15.96
N GLY A 116 18.41 -4.98 -15.61
CA GLY A 116 19.37 -4.08 -16.26
C GLY A 116 18.85 -2.64 -16.41
N ASN A 117 19.03 -2.06 -17.60
CA ASN A 117 18.63 -0.68 -17.92
C ASN A 117 17.25 -0.59 -18.56
N HIS A 118 16.39 -1.59 -18.39
CA HIS A 118 15.07 -1.58 -19.01
C HIS A 118 14.16 -0.52 -18.38
N TYR A 119 13.62 0.34 -19.24
CA TYR A 119 12.73 1.40 -18.82
C TYR A 119 11.42 0.84 -18.28
N ARG A 120 10.97 1.42 -17.16
CA ARG A 120 9.64 1.23 -16.59
C ARG A 120 8.96 2.59 -16.40
N PRO A 121 7.65 2.70 -16.60
CA PRO A 121 6.90 3.90 -16.26
C PRO A 121 7.09 4.31 -14.79
N LEU A 122 6.96 5.59 -14.50
CA LEU A 122 6.90 6.06 -13.12
C LEU A 122 5.61 5.57 -12.47
N LEU A 123 5.70 5.06 -11.24
CA LEU A 123 4.54 4.65 -10.47
C LEU A 123 3.90 5.87 -9.79
N PRO A 124 2.57 5.89 -9.62
CA PRO A 124 1.90 6.94 -8.87
C PRO A 124 2.41 6.99 -7.42
N GLN A 125 2.34 8.18 -6.81
CA GLN A 125 2.59 8.33 -5.38
C GLN A 125 1.54 7.53 -4.59
N PRO A 126 1.90 6.97 -3.42
CA PRO A 126 0.97 6.19 -2.61
C PRO A 126 -0.19 7.06 -2.10
N MET A 127 -1.29 6.42 -1.76
CA MET A 127 -2.34 7.00 -0.94
C MET A 127 -2.06 6.66 0.52
N THR A 128 -2.44 7.55 1.43
CA THR A 128 -2.34 7.31 2.86
C THR A 128 -3.64 7.71 3.54
N PHE A 129 -3.97 6.99 4.60
CA PHE A 129 -5.17 7.19 5.38
C PHE A 129 -4.79 7.10 6.86
N VAL A 130 -5.39 7.96 7.67
CA VAL A 130 -5.16 8.00 9.11
C VAL A 130 -6.47 7.70 9.81
N TYR A 131 -6.41 6.88 10.85
CA TYR A 131 -7.54 6.65 11.73
C TYR A 131 -7.49 7.61 12.91
N GLU A 132 -8.54 8.40 13.09
CA GLU A 132 -8.66 9.34 14.19
C GLU A 132 -10.15 9.58 14.48
N ASN A 133 -10.50 9.75 15.76
CA ASN A 133 -11.88 10.03 16.17
C ASN A 133 -12.89 8.98 15.66
N LYS A 134 -12.47 7.72 15.62
CA LYS A 134 -13.25 6.55 15.17
C LYS A 134 -13.51 6.45 13.67
N GLU A 135 -12.84 7.24 12.85
CA GLU A 135 -12.99 7.19 11.40
C GLU A 135 -11.64 7.27 10.68
N TRP A 136 -11.54 6.60 9.54
CA TRP A 136 -10.46 6.76 8.59
C TRP A 136 -10.69 8.00 7.73
N TYR A 137 -9.65 8.82 7.56
CA TYR A 137 -9.65 9.92 6.61
C TYR A 137 -8.40 9.91 5.74
N PHE A 138 -8.49 10.52 4.56
CA PHE A 138 -7.35 10.72 3.67
C PHE A 138 -6.39 11.76 4.25
N GLY A 139 -5.17 11.33 4.53
CA GLY A 139 -4.21 12.14 5.26
C GLY A 139 -2.94 11.34 5.53
N TYR A 140 -1.96 11.96 6.16
CA TYR A 140 -0.71 11.30 6.51
C TYR A 140 -0.22 11.77 7.87
N ILE A 141 0.55 10.91 8.52
CA ILE A 141 1.27 11.22 9.75
C ILE A 141 2.64 11.79 9.36
N ASP A 142 3.10 12.80 10.09
CA ASP A 142 4.45 13.34 9.88
C ASP A 142 5.51 12.40 10.46
N HIS A 143 6.13 11.60 9.59
CA HIS A 143 7.18 10.64 9.96
C HIS A 143 8.49 11.30 10.43
N PHE A 144 8.65 12.61 10.23
CA PHE A 144 9.77 13.38 10.82
C PHE A 144 9.47 13.78 12.26
N ARG A 145 8.20 13.69 12.68
CA ARG A 145 7.77 14.03 14.04
C ARG A 145 7.46 12.81 14.88
N TYR A 146 6.81 11.80 14.30
CA TYR A 146 6.31 10.64 15.01
C TYR A 146 7.02 9.36 14.60
N LYS A 147 7.29 8.51 15.60
CA LYS A 147 7.77 7.16 15.41
C LYS A 147 6.58 6.24 15.18
N GLN A 148 6.62 5.54 14.05
CA GLN A 148 5.68 4.49 13.73
C GLN A 148 6.33 3.12 13.75
N ILE A 149 5.50 2.09 13.93
CA ILE A 149 5.88 0.69 13.79
C ILE A 149 4.93 -0.01 12.83
N GLU A 150 5.46 -0.89 11.99
CA GLU A 150 4.65 -1.74 11.10
C GLU A 150 3.83 -2.72 11.96
N LEU A 151 2.50 -2.70 11.79
CA LEU A 151 1.60 -3.71 12.35
C LEU A 151 1.51 -4.89 11.40
N LYS A 152 1.14 -4.62 10.14
CA LYS A 152 0.99 -5.61 9.07
C LYS A 152 1.16 -4.97 7.70
N LYS A 153 1.36 -5.81 6.69
CA LYS A 153 1.39 -5.42 5.29
C LYS A 153 0.91 -6.56 4.40
N GLY A 154 0.61 -6.24 3.15
CA GLY A 154 0.21 -7.26 2.20
C GLY A 154 -0.19 -6.70 0.84
N ASN A 155 -1.04 -7.43 0.14
CA ASN A 155 -1.51 -7.10 -1.19
C ASN A 155 -3.01 -6.79 -1.19
N ILE A 156 -3.44 -5.92 -2.10
CA ILE A 156 -4.86 -5.59 -2.29
C ILE A 156 -5.46 -6.46 -3.39
N LYS A 157 -6.65 -6.99 -3.13
CA LYS A 157 -7.46 -7.66 -4.14
C LYS A 157 -8.75 -6.87 -4.36
N LEU A 158 -9.00 -6.46 -5.61
CA LEU A 158 -10.26 -5.87 -6.02
C LEU A 158 -11.21 -6.97 -6.50
N ARG A 159 -12.39 -7.08 -5.88
CA ARG A 159 -13.44 -8.00 -6.32
C ARG A 159 -14.64 -7.22 -6.85
N LYS A 160 -15.23 -7.72 -7.94
CA LYS A 160 -16.54 -7.28 -8.44
C LYS A 160 -17.58 -8.30 -7.99
N SER A 161 -18.69 -7.85 -7.41
CA SER A 161 -19.85 -8.72 -7.25
C SER A 161 -20.41 -9.03 -8.64
N ILE A 162 -20.63 -10.31 -8.93
CA ILE A 162 -21.37 -10.80 -10.10
C ILE A 162 -22.84 -10.94 -9.68
#